data_AF-A0A2D3WTQ2-F1
#
_entry.id   AF-A0A2D3WTQ2-F1
#
_cell.length_a   1.000
_cell.length_b   1.000
_cell.length_c   1.000
_cell.angle_alpha   90.00
_cell.angle_beta   90.00
_cell.angle_gamma   90.00
#
_symmetry.space_group_name_H-M   'P 1'
#
loop_
_entity.id
_entity.type
_entity.pdbx_description
1 polymer ?
#
loop_
_entity_poly.entity_id
_entity_poly.type
_entity_poly.pdbx_seq_one_letter_code
_entity_poly.pdbx_strand_id
1 'polypeptide(L)'
;MPHLKVTPFDTSLIEEKIGKDALLRFHATALQGNEEILGVEYKNEEFLLQLKPDDKAYLLKYDKVTRPLKVNLLKEALDYVSKRLDLEILSSNIAMHHAKPPLSSEYFKKIEDFESIVYPKEKISVEVGFGSGRHLLYQAKMHPDTLFIGIEIHTPSAQQVLKQIELQGLHNIWVVNYDARLFLEMLPSNACEQIFVHFPVPWDKKPHRRVISKGFLDESMRVLRKGGRLELRTDSDKYFWYALETFFTASKIEVEIRKNERLEVTSKYEARWRKQEKDIYDVYVKCMQEDEPRVHQIDFDFHKTVYTHGLERRLIGDAIVFEDYFIHFERIYKIGEEGLLMRCAFGSFDRPEHKYILADRKGCRYFVSCPVKTTVNLKAHQKIVEYLNYV
;
A
#
# COMPACT_ATOMS: atom_id res chain seq x y z
N MET A 1 14.11 5.00 13.96
CA MET A 1 12.83 5.72 14.18
C MET A 1 13.08 6.76 15.27
N PRO A 2 12.85 8.07 15.01
CA PRO A 2 12.85 9.11 16.04
C PRO A 2 12.00 8.74 17.26
N HIS A 3 12.56 8.88 18.47
CA HIS A 3 11.88 8.66 19.75
C HIS A 3 12.58 9.43 20.87
N LEU A 4 11.86 9.59 21.99
CA LEU A 4 12.34 10.13 23.25
C LEU A 4 12.16 9.08 24.34
N LYS A 5 13.18 8.90 25.19
CA LYS A 5 12.98 8.28 26.50
C LYS A 5 12.87 9.38 27.53
N VAL A 6 11.81 9.36 28.32
CA VAL A 6 11.50 10.36 29.34
C VAL A 6 11.33 9.69 30.70
N THR A 7 11.44 10.46 31.77
CA THR A 7 11.15 9.96 33.12
C THR A 7 9.68 9.58 33.26
N PRO A 8 9.35 8.60 34.13
CA PRO A 8 7.97 8.31 34.47
C PRO A 8 7.25 9.53 35.04
N PHE A 9 6.06 9.79 34.53
CA PHE A 9 5.19 10.88 34.95
C PHE A 9 3.75 10.39 35.03
N ASP A 10 2.90 11.14 35.72
CA ASP A 10 1.47 10.85 35.79
C ASP A 10 0.78 11.25 34.47
N THR A 11 0.36 10.25 33.71
CA THR A 11 -0.25 10.45 32.39
C THR A 11 -1.66 11.00 32.46
N SER A 12 -2.33 10.95 33.62
CA SER A 12 -3.65 11.58 33.81
C SER A 12 -3.59 13.11 33.65
N LEU A 13 -2.43 13.72 33.92
CA LEU A 13 -2.20 15.16 33.76
C LEU A 13 -2.20 15.61 32.28
N ILE A 14 -2.10 14.67 31.33
CA ILE A 14 -2.17 14.97 29.90
C ILE A 14 -3.55 15.56 29.55
N GLU A 15 -4.62 15.04 30.15
CA GLU A 15 -5.98 15.52 29.90
C GLU A 15 -6.17 16.99 30.28
N GLU A 16 -5.53 17.44 31.37
CA GLU A 16 -5.57 18.86 31.81
C GLU A 16 -4.87 19.83 30.85
N LYS A 17 -3.97 19.30 30.01
CA LYS A 17 -3.19 20.03 29.01
C LYS A 17 -3.91 20.00 27.64
N ILE A 18 -4.74 18.98 27.39
CA ILE A 18 -5.63 18.88 26.22
C ILE A 18 -6.71 19.97 26.30
N GLY A 19 -7.02 20.63 25.17
CA GLY A 19 -8.00 21.72 25.11
C GLY A 19 -7.44 23.13 25.41
N LYS A 20 -6.23 23.25 25.97
CA LYS A 20 -5.48 24.53 26.08
C LYS A 20 -4.49 24.76 24.94
N ASP A 21 -4.31 23.78 24.07
CA ASP A 21 -3.31 23.75 23.00
C ASP A 21 -3.99 23.31 21.70
N ALA A 22 -3.65 23.96 20.58
CA ALA A 22 -4.19 23.64 19.26
C ALA A 22 -3.64 22.31 18.70
N LEU A 23 -2.57 21.76 19.30
CA LEU A 23 -1.79 20.65 18.76
C LEU A 23 -2.16 19.27 19.33
N LEU A 24 -2.50 19.17 20.62
CA LEU A 24 -2.92 17.90 21.24
C LEU A 24 -4.44 17.75 21.06
N ARG A 25 -4.84 16.79 20.21
CA ARG A 25 -6.24 16.56 19.86
C ARG A 25 -6.96 15.68 20.87
N PHE A 26 -6.31 14.60 21.31
CA PHE A 26 -6.86 13.68 22.30
C PHE A 26 -5.75 12.84 22.94
N HIS A 27 -6.07 12.22 24.07
CA HIS A 27 -5.31 11.17 24.72
C HIS A 27 -6.19 9.92 24.77
N ALA A 28 -5.59 8.77 24.48
CA ALA A 28 -6.28 7.51 24.38
C ALA A 28 -5.53 6.40 25.13
N THR A 29 -6.22 5.64 25.97
CA THR A 29 -5.64 4.55 26.77
C THR A 29 -6.05 3.20 26.20
N ALA A 30 -5.11 2.28 26.00
CA ALA A 30 -5.44 0.95 25.48
C ALA A 30 -6.35 0.18 26.44
N LEU A 31 -7.31 -0.58 25.90
CA LEU A 31 -8.14 -1.48 26.69
C LEU A 31 -7.39 -2.72 27.19
N GLN A 32 -6.31 -3.08 26.50
CA GLN A 32 -5.45 -4.21 26.83
C GLN A 32 -3.99 -3.75 26.81
N GLY A 33 -3.28 -4.01 27.90
CA GLY A 33 -1.91 -3.56 28.11
C GLY A 33 -1.80 -2.12 28.62
N ASN A 34 -0.57 -1.61 28.67
CA ASN A 34 -0.25 -0.31 29.31
C ASN A 34 0.19 0.72 28.26
N GLU A 35 -0.28 0.60 27.01
CA GLU A 35 0.07 1.54 25.94
C GLU A 35 -0.94 2.68 25.91
N GLU A 36 -0.43 3.90 25.74
CA GLU A 36 -1.24 5.10 25.57
C GLU A 36 -0.90 5.74 24.22
N ILE A 37 -1.87 6.45 23.65
CA ILE A 37 -1.75 7.16 22.37
C ILE A 37 -2.15 8.61 22.54
N LEU A 38 -1.37 9.50 21.92
CA LEU A 38 -1.67 10.92 21.78
C LEU A 38 -2.01 11.22 20.32
N GLY A 39 -3.17 11.79 20.08
CA GLY A 39 -3.53 12.41 18.80
C GLY A 39 -2.88 13.79 18.70
N VAL A 40 -2.06 13.98 17.67
CA VAL A 40 -1.30 15.21 17.45
C VAL A 40 -1.65 15.81 16.09
N GLU A 41 -1.84 17.13 16.05
CA GLU A 41 -1.92 17.90 14.81
C GLU A 41 -0.84 18.97 14.78
N TYR A 42 0.14 18.80 13.89
CA TYR A 42 1.23 19.76 13.74
C TYR A 42 1.40 20.18 12.29
N LYS A 43 1.40 21.50 12.04
CA LYS A 43 1.53 22.08 10.70
C LYS A 43 0.54 21.49 9.68
N ASN A 44 -0.72 21.35 10.10
CA ASN A 44 -1.84 20.76 9.34
C ASN A 44 -1.68 19.27 8.97
N GLU A 45 -0.78 18.54 9.64
CA GLU A 45 -0.70 17.08 9.53
C GLU A 45 -1.14 16.45 10.86
N GLU A 46 -2.14 15.57 10.81
CA GLU A 46 -2.56 14.72 11.93
C GLU A 46 -1.72 13.44 11.98
N PHE A 47 -1.31 13.00 13.17
CA PHE A 47 -0.63 11.72 13.41
C PHE A 47 -0.72 11.29 14.87
N LEU A 48 -0.27 10.07 15.17
CA LEU A 48 -0.28 9.53 16.53
C LEU A 48 1.13 9.41 17.11
N LEU A 49 1.25 9.74 18.39
CA LEU A 49 2.39 9.37 19.21
C LEU A 49 1.98 8.27 20.19
N GLN A 50 2.79 7.23 20.29
CA GLN A 50 2.67 6.16 21.27
C GLN A 50 3.51 6.50 22.50
N LEU A 51 2.89 6.43 23.66
CA LEU A 51 3.52 6.52 24.95
C LEU A 51 3.50 5.12 25.59
N LYS A 52 4.68 4.54 25.78
CA LYS A 52 4.82 3.17 26.29
C LYS A 52 5.73 3.14 27.52
N PRO A 53 5.29 2.58 28.66
CA PRO A 53 6.15 2.31 29.81
C PRO A 53 7.30 1.35 29.44
N ASP A 54 8.51 1.64 29.94
CA ASP A 54 9.75 0.88 29.72
C ASP A 54 10.57 0.85 31.03
N ASP A 55 10.45 -0.20 31.86
CA ASP A 55 11.08 -0.44 33.18
C ASP A 55 11.26 0.77 34.13
N LYS A 56 12.11 1.75 33.77
CA LYS A 56 12.43 2.97 34.53
C LYS A 56 12.18 4.28 33.77
N ALA A 57 11.50 4.21 32.62
CA ALA A 57 11.28 5.31 31.70
C ALA A 57 9.94 5.15 30.99
N TYR A 58 9.53 6.20 30.28
CA TYR A 58 8.52 6.13 29.24
C TYR A 58 9.18 6.35 27.88
N LEU A 59 8.77 5.54 26.90
CA LEU A 59 9.16 5.69 25.51
C LEU A 59 8.06 6.44 24.76
N LEU A 60 8.35 7.67 24.38
CA LEU A 60 7.52 8.47 23.48
C LEU A 60 8.05 8.32 22.05
N LYS A 61 7.25 7.74 21.18
CA LYS A 61 7.61 7.48 19.78
C LYS A 61 6.40 7.69 18.89
N TYR A 62 6.60 7.76 17.59
CA TYR A 62 5.47 7.81 16.66
C TYR A 62 4.87 6.43 16.40
N ASP A 63 3.58 6.43 16.09
CA ASP A 63 2.92 5.28 15.51
C ASP A 63 3.33 5.11 14.04
N LYS A 64 3.59 3.88 13.62
CA LYS A 64 4.12 3.61 12.27
C LYS A 64 3.08 3.80 11.17
N VAL A 65 1.80 3.61 11.47
CA VAL A 65 0.68 3.66 10.51
C VAL A 65 0.35 5.10 10.14
N THR A 66 0.35 5.97 11.13
CA THR A 66 0.00 7.40 10.99
C THR A 66 1.20 8.31 10.78
N ARG A 67 2.38 7.73 10.52
CA ARG A 67 3.63 8.46 10.39
C ARG A 67 3.56 9.48 9.23
N PRO A 68 3.79 10.79 9.48
CA PRO A 68 3.88 11.78 8.41
C PRO A 68 5.11 11.53 7.53
N LEU A 69 5.01 11.92 6.26
CA LEU A 69 6.03 11.65 5.24
C LEU A 69 7.34 12.40 5.53
N LYS A 70 7.24 13.61 6.07
CA LYS A 70 8.40 14.46 6.35
C LYS A 70 8.98 14.11 7.71
N VAL A 71 10.14 13.45 7.70
CA VAL A 71 10.81 13.02 8.94
C VAL A 71 11.16 14.19 9.88
N ASN A 72 11.37 15.40 9.37
CA ASN A 72 11.63 16.57 10.21
C ASN A 72 10.38 17.03 10.97
N LEU A 73 9.18 16.88 10.40
CA LEU A 73 7.93 17.18 11.13
C LEU A 73 7.78 16.31 12.38
N LEU A 74 8.14 15.03 12.28
CA LEU A 74 8.14 14.12 13.45
C LEU A 74 9.04 14.61 14.57
N LYS A 75 10.22 15.08 14.21
CA LYS A 75 11.26 15.52 15.16
C LYS A 75 10.81 16.77 15.90
N GLU A 76 10.31 17.75 15.14
CA GLU A 76 9.76 18.99 15.66
C GLU A 76 8.55 18.73 16.56
N ALA A 77 7.65 17.83 16.15
CA ALA A 77 6.48 17.47 16.95
C ALA A 77 6.84 16.76 18.26
N LEU A 78 7.80 15.83 18.24
CA LEU A 78 8.27 15.15 19.45
C LEU A 78 8.91 16.13 20.45
N ASP A 79 9.76 17.04 19.97
CA ASP A 79 10.37 18.10 20.80
C ASP A 79 9.30 19.04 21.39
N TYR A 80 8.32 19.44 20.58
CA TYR A 80 7.22 20.28 21.05
C TYR A 80 6.38 19.57 22.12
N VAL A 81 5.96 18.33 21.87
CA VAL A 81 5.13 17.56 22.82
C VAL A 81 5.88 17.34 24.13
N SER A 82 7.19 17.06 24.08
CA SER A 82 7.97 16.90 25.31
C SER A 82 8.02 18.18 26.14
N LYS A 83 8.24 19.33 25.50
CA LYS A 83 8.24 20.64 26.20
C LYS A 83 6.87 20.97 26.76
N ARG A 84 5.80 20.65 26.01
CA ARG A 84 4.44 21.00 26.40
C ARG A 84 3.94 20.20 27.61
N LEU A 85 4.33 18.93 27.67
CA LEU A 85 4.03 18.02 28.77
C LEU A 85 5.08 18.10 29.89
N ASP A 86 6.02 19.05 29.82
CA ASP A 86 7.07 19.25 30.83
C ASP A 86 7.89 17.97 31.10
N LEU A 87 8.13 17.17 30.06
CA LEU A 87 8.80 15.87 30.18
C LEU A 87 10.31 16.03 30.36
N GLU A 88 10.86 15.34 31.36
CA GLU A 88 12.30 15.24 31.54
C GLU A 88 12.88 14.16 30.62
N ILE A 89 13.69 14.58 29.63
CA ILE A 89 14.27 13.68 28.63
C ILE A 89 15.50 12.98 29.19
N LEU A 90 15.46 11.66 29.29
CA LEU A 90 16.59 10.80 29.64
C LEU A 90 17.52 10.55 28.43
N SER A 91 16.94 10.38 27.24
CA SER A 91 17.72 10.26 26.00
C SER A 91 16.86 10.51 24.75
N SER A 92 17.50 10.90 23.65
CA SER A 92 16.86 11.23 22.38
C SER A 92 17.71 10.81 21.19
N ASN A 93 17.08 10.33 20.12
CA ASN A 93 17.74 10.06 18.83
C ASN A 93 17.23 10.97 17.70
N ILE A 94 16.75 12.16 18.05
CA ILE A 94 16.08 13.13 17.16
C ILE A 94 17.07 13.95 16.30
N ALA A 95 18.38 13.66 16.31
CA ALA A 95 19.39 14.40 15.55
C ALA A 95 18.97 14.68 14.09
N MET A 96 18.99 15.96 13.69
CA MET A 96 18.60 16.37 12.33
C MET A 96 19.59 15.77 11.32
N HIS A 97 19.08 14.95 10.40
CA HIS A 97 19.86 14.36 9.30
C HIS A 97 19.17 14.74 8.00
N HIS A 98 19.91 15.36 7.09
CA HIS A 98 19.46 15.75 5.76
C HIS A 98 19.58 14.60 4.74
N ALA A 99 19.12 13.40 5.09
CA ALA A 99 19.05 12.30 4.13
C ALA A 99 17.75 12.43 3.32
N LYS A 100 17.84 12.40 1.99
CA LYS A 100 16.65 12.29 1.13
C LYS A 100 15.88 11.00 1.49
N PRO A 101 14.54 11.06 1.58
CA PRO A 101 13.76 9.88 1.90
C PRO A 101 13.93 8.79 0.83
N PRO A 102 13.83 7.50 1.20
CA PRO A 102 13.85 6.43 0.22
C PRO A 102 12.74 6.67 -0.82
N LEU A 103 13.06 6.47 -2.11
CA LEU A 103 12.15 6.70 -3.25
C LEU A 103 11.81 8.17 -3.53
N SER A 104 12.62 9.14 -3.08
CA SER A 104 12.44 10.54 -3.44
C SER A 104 12.80 10.80 -4.91
N SER A 105 11.84 10.66 -5.81
CA SER A 105 11.98 10.97 -7.24
C SER A 105 10.62 11.36 -7.79
N GLU A 106 10.58 12.28 -8.77
CA GLU A 106 9.32 12.70 -9.41
C GLU A 106 8.64 11.56 -10.20
N TYR A 107 9.44 10.58 -10.62
CA TYR A 107 9.02 9.37 -11.33
C TYR A 107 8.43 8.32 -10.38
N PHE A 108 8.61 8.46 -9.07
CA PHE A 108 7.94 7.60 -8.10
C PHE A 108 6.50 8.05 -7.90
N LYS A 109 5.55 7.14 -8.11
CA LYS A 109 4.13 7.36 -7.84
C LYS A 109 3.66 6.42 -6.75
N LYS A 110 2.90 6.95 -5.80
CA LYS A 110 2.17 6.14 -4.83
C LYS A 110 0.87 5.65 -5.43
N ILE A 111 0.28 4.62 -4.82
CA ILE A 111 -0.99 4.07 -5.28
C ILE A 111 -2.12 5.10 -5.18
N GLU A 112 -2.10 5.96 -4.16
CA GLU A 112 -3.11 6.99 -3.92
C GLU A 112 -3.06 8.09 -5.00
N ASP A 113 -1.90 8.31 -5.64
CA ASP A 113 -1.78 9.30 -6.71
C ASP A 113 -2.71 8.94 -7.88
N PHE A 114 -2.93 7.64 -8.15
CA PHE A 114 -3.75 7.14 -9.25
C PHE A 114 -5.24 7.44 -9.12
N GLU A 115 -5.72 7.88 -7.95
CA GLU A 115 -7.11 8.29 -7.78
C GLU A 115 -7.47 9.56 -8.58
N SER A 116 -6.48 10.38 -8.91
CA SER A 116 -6.66 11.64 -9.64
C SER A 116 -5.50 11.96 -10.59
N ILE A 117 -4.71 10.94 -10.94
CA ILE A 117 -3.51 11.15 -11.75
C ILE A 117 -3.87 11.56 -13.18
N VAL A 118 -3.09 12.50 -13.72
CA VAL A 118 -3.15 12.85 -15.13
C VAL A 118 -2.03 12.11 -15.86
N TYR A 119 -2.39 11.25 -16.81
CA TYR A 119 -1.42 10.52 -17.60
C TYR A 119 -0.76 11.44 -18.64
N PRO A 120 0.59 11.52 -18.70
CA PRO A 120 1.30 12.39 -19.63
C PRO A 120 1.32 11.86 -21.07
N LYS A 121 0.84 10.63 -21.30
CA LYS A 121 0.80 9.95 -22.59
C LYS A 121 -0.52 9.20 -22.72
N GLU A 122 -1.03 9.08 -23.95
CA GLU A 122 -2.24 8.29 -24.24
C GLU A 122 -1.98 6.79 -24.15
N LYS A 123 -0.79 6.35 -24.58
CA LYS A 123 -0.39 4.95 -24.56
C LYS A 123 0.23 4.60 -23.23
N ILE A 124 -0.27 3.55 -22.59
CA ILE A 124 0.25 3.06 -21.32
C ILE A 124 0.67 1.60 -21.48
N SER A 125 1.83 1.24 -20.93
CA SER A 125 2.25 -0.14 -20.78
C SER A 125 2.73 -0.39 -19.34
N VAL A 126 2.49 -1.58 -18.83
CA VAL A 126 2.80 -1.95 -17.44
C VAL A 126 3.83 -3.07 -17.43
N GLU A 127 4.84 -2.98 -16.56
CA GLU A 127 5.74 -4.11 -16.26
C GLU A 127 5.63 -4.49 -14.79
N VAL A 128 5.19 -5.72 -14.53
CA VAL A 128 5.02 -6.29 -13.20
C VAL A 128 6.30 -7.01 -12.78
N GLY A 129 6.86 -6.61 -11.64
CA GLY A 129 8.05 -7.23 -11.07
C GLY A 129 9.30 -6.98 -11.92
N PHE A 130 9.53 -5.73 -12.33
CA PHE A 130 10.63 -5.39 -13.26
C PHE A 130 12.04 -5.75 -12.74
N GLY A 131 12.21 -6.02 -11.45
CA GLY A 131 13.47 -6.42 -10.84
C GLY A 131 14.59 -5.40 -11.08
N SER A 132 15.55 -5.75 -11.94
CA SER A 132 16.65 -4.84 -12.29
C SER A 132 16.24 -3.67 -13.19
N GLY A 133 15.03 -3.70 -13.77
CA GLY A 133 14.52 -2.68 -14.68
C GLY A 133 15.13 -2.69 -16.08
N ARG A 134 15.95 -3.69 -16.44
CA ARG A 134 16.61 -3.74 -17.77
C ARG A 134 15.60 -3.71 -18.93
N HIS A 135 14.53 -4.50 -18.82
CA HIS A 135 13.48 -4.53 -19.82
C HIS A 135 12.68 -3.23 -19.80
N LEU A 136 12.17 -2.83 -18.64
CA LEU A 136 11.42 -1.58 -18.44
C LEU A 136 12.13 -0.33 -19.01
N LEU A 137 13.40 -0.13 -18.66
CA LEU A 137 14.19 1.02 -19.11
C LEU A 137 14.45 0.96 -20.63
N TYR A 138 14.66 -0.23 -21.18
CA TYR A 138 14.80 -0.42 -22.63
C TYR A 138 13.52 -0.05 -23.35
N GLN A 139 12.37 -0.57 -22.89
CA GLN A 139 11.07 -0.28 -23.49
C GLN A 139 10.74 1.22 -23.45
N ALA A 140 10.94 1.86 -22.29
CA ALA A 140 10.75 3.31 -22.16
C ALA A 140 11.63 4.11 -23.12
N LYS A 141 12.89 3.70 -23.32
CA LYS A 141 13.81 4.35 -24.25
C LYS A 141 13.41 4.17 -25.72
N MET A 142 12.93 2.98 -26.09
CA MET A 142 12.57 2.66 -27.49
C MET A 142 11.18 3.16 -27.91
N HIS A 143 10.31 3.43 -26.93
CA HIS A 143 8.93 3.88 -27.17
C HIS A 143 8.63 5.19 -26.41
N PRO A 144 9.22 6.34 -26.81
CA PRO A 144 9.08 7.61 -26.09
C PRO A 144 7.64 8.17 -26.04
N ASP A 145 6.76 7.67 -26.91
CA ASP A 145 5.33 8.04 -26.96
C ASP A 145 4.44 7.20 -26.04
N THR A 146 5.00 6.17 -25.40
CA THR A 146 4.30 5.31 -24.45
C THR A 146 4.78 5.60 -23.03
N LEU A 147 3.85 5.79 -22.10
CA LEU A 147 4.15 5.80 -20.67
C LEU A 147 4.32 4.36 -20.18
N PHE A 148 5.47 4.08 -19.56
CA PHE A 148 5.71 2.81 -18.89
C PHE A 148 5.50 2.93 -17.39
N ILE A 149 4.68 2.07 -16.82
CA ILE A 149 4.48 1.97 -15.37
C ILE A 149 5.13 0.68 -14.88
N GLY A 150 6.26 0.81 -14.21
CA GLY A 150 6.96 -0.30 -13.57
C GLY A 150 6.45 -0.52 -12.15
N ILE A 151 6.05 -1.75 -11.83
CA ILE A 151 5.60 -2.14 -10.49
C ILE A 151 6.63 -3.08 -9.85
N GLU A 152 7.13 -2.74 -8.67
CA GLU A 152 8.11 -3.56 -7.95
C GLU A 152 7.98 -3.38 -6.44
N ILE A 153 7.81 -4.48 -5.71
CA ILE A 153 7.66 -4.47 -4.23
C ILE A 153 9.02 -4.39 -3.52
N HIS A 154 10.11 -4.81 -4.15
CA HIS A 154 11.45 -4.74 -3.58
C HIS A 154 12.02 -3.31 -3.64
N THR A 155 11.93 -2.58 -2.53
CA THR A 155 12.34 -1.16 -2.43
C THR A 155 13.73 -0.85 -2.99
N PRO A 156 14.79 -1.65 -2.72
CA PRO A 156 16.11 -1.38 -3.30
C PRO A 156 16.14 -1.45 -4.82
N SER A 157 15.39 -2.39 -5.43
CA SER A 157 15.25 -2.48 -6.89
C SER A 157 14.55 -1.26 -7.47
N ALA A 158 13.45 -0.83 -6.84
CA ALA A 158 12.74 0.38 -7.25
C ALA A 158 13.63 1.63 -7.17
N GLN A 159 14.40 1.79 -6.09
CA GLN A 159 15.38 2.88 -5.96
C GLN A 159 16.46 2.85 -7.03
N GLN A 160 16.98 1.67 -7.36
CA GLN A 160 17.96 1.50 -8.42
C GLN A 160 17.41 1.99 -9.76
N VAL A 161 16.17 1.60 -10.10
CA VAL A 161 15.53 1.99 -11.36
C VAL A 161 15.23 3.49 -11.39
N LEU A 162 14.72 4.08 -10.32
CA LEU A 162 14.53 5.54 -10.22
C LEU A 162 15.81 6.32 -10.51
N LYS A 163 16.94 5.88 -9.95
CA LYS A 163 18.25 6.48 -10.25
C LYS A 163 18.64 6.32 -11.73
N GLN A 164 18.34 5.17 -12.33
CA GLN A 164 18.63 4.93 -13.75
C GLN A 164 17.76 5.78 -14.68
N ILE A 165 16.50 6.01 -14.33
CA ILE A 165 15.60 6.91 -15.06
C ILE A 165 16.22 8.31 -15.14
N GLU A 166 16.66 8.85 -14.00
CA GLU A 166 17.32 10.16 -13.92
C GLU A 166 18.63 10.21 -14.73
N LEU A 167 19.48 9.19 -14.59
CA LEU A 167 20.76 9.12 -15.31
C LEU A 167 20.59 9.01 -16.83
N GLN A 168 19.53 8.37 -17.30
CA GLN A 168 19.24 8.20 -18.72
C GLN A 168 18.38 9.32 -19.31
N GLY A 169 17.87 10.24 -18.47
CA GLY A 169 17.00 11.33 -18.92
C GLY A 169 15.67 10.85 -19.49
N LEU A 170 15.09 9.78 -18.92
CA LEU A 170 13.80 9.25 -19.38
C LEU A 170 12.65 10.02 -18.71
N HIS A 171 11.63 10.37 -19.50
CA HIS A 171 10.49 11.18 -19.03
C HIS A 171 9.13 10.47 -19.15
N ASN A 172 9.10 9.30 -19.77
CA ASN A 172 7.91 8.50 -20.07
C ASN A 172 7.83 7.23 -19.22
N ILE A 173 8.26 7.31 -17.96
CA ILE A 173 8.32 6.15 -17.06
C ILE A 173 7.98 6.53 -15.62
N TRP A 174 7.10 5.74 -15.00
CA TRP A 174 6.79 5.82 -13.57
C TRP A 174 7.13 4.51 -12.86
N VAL A 175 7.52 4.62 -11.60
CA VAL A 175 7.80 3.48 -10.71
C VAL A 175 6.81 3.50 -9.56
N VAL A 176 6.17 2.36 -9.32
CA VAL A 176 5.21 2.15 -8.24
C VAL A 176 5.68 1.00 -7.36
N ASN A 177 5.73 1.25 -6.05
CA ASN A 177 6.04 0.21 -5.06
C ASN A 177 4.75 -0.32 -4.43
N TYR A 178 4.07 -1.21 -5.14
CA TYR A 178 2.78 -1.77 -4.72
C TYR A 178 2.60 -3.21 -5.21
N ASP A 179 1.57 -3.89 -4.69
CA ASP A 179 1.22 -5.23 -5.18
C ASP A 179 0.50 -5.11 -6.54
N ALA A 180 1.08 -5.69 -7.58
CA ALA A 180 0.54 -5.61 -8.93
C ALA A 180 -0.85 -6.23 -9.08
N ARG A 181 -1.21 -7.19 -8.21
CA ARG A 181 -2.53 -7.83 -8.22
C ARG A 181 -3.65 -6.89 -7.81
N LEU A 182 -3.31 -5.83 -7.07
CA LEU A 182 -4.23 -4.78 -6.67
C LEU A 182 -4.04 -3.50 -7.50
N PHE A 183 -2.84 -3.25 -8.01
CA PHE A 183 -2.53 -2.03 -8.76
C PHE A 183 -3.38 -1.87 -10.03
N LEU A 184 -3.59 -2.96 -10.80
CA LEU A 184 -4.32 -2.87 -12.07
C LEU A 184 -5.75 -2.36 -11.90
N GLU A 185 -6.35 -2.56 -10.72
CA GLU A 185 -7.68 -2.03 -10.40
C GLU A 185 -7.73 -0.49 -10.51
N MET A 186 -6.61 0.18 -10.23
CA MET A 186 -6.50 1.65 -10.29
C MET A 186 -6.38 2.19 -11.71
N LEU A 187 -6.18 1.34 -12.71
CA LEU A 187 -6.08 1.78 -14.10
C LEU A 187 -7.45 1.80 -14.77
N PRO A 188 -7.74 2.79 -15.64
CA PRO A 188 -8.96 2.82 -16.43
C PRO A 188 -9.08 1.60 -17.36
N SER A 189 -10.30 1.21 -17.69
CA SER A 189 -10.55 0.19 -18.72
C SER A 189 -9.97 0.62 -20.06
N ASN A 190 -9.45 -0.33 -20.84
CA ASN A 190 -8.90 -0.12 -22.19
C ASN A 190 -7.73 0.88 -22.29
N ALA A 191 -7.05 1.22 -21.19
CA ALA A 191 -5.95 2.20 -21.19
C ALA A 191 -4.59 1.61 -21.59
N CYS A 192 -4.38 0.31 -21.40
CA CYS A 192 -3.08 -0.34 -21.57
C CYS A 192 -2.92 -0.99 -22.95
N GLU A 193 -1.75 -0.81 -23.57
CA GLU A 193 -1.34 -1.55 -24.76
C GLU A 193 -0.73 -2.90 -24.40
N GLN A 194 0.15 -2.92 -23.39
CA GLN A 194 0.92 -4.11 -23.01
C GLN A 194 1.04 -4.24 -21.49
N ILE A 195 0.98 -5.47 -21.01
CA ILE A 195 1.32 -5.84 -19.63
C ILE A 195 2.40 -6.91 -19.70
N PHE A 196 3.55 -6.67 -19.09
CA PHE A 196 4.67 -7.60 -19.03
C PHE A 196 4.77 -8.25 -17.65
N VAL A 197 4.88 -9.57 -17.61
CA VAL A 197 5.11 -10.36 -16.39
C VAL A 197 6.28 -11.30 -16.66
N HIS A 198 7.51 -10.82 -16.43
CA HIS A 198 8.73 -11.55 -16.81
C HIS A 198 9.39 -12.22 -15.60
N PHE A 199 9.61 -13.53 -15.72
CA PHE A 199 10.20 -14.41 -14.71
C PHE A 199 9.59 -14.26 -13.31
N PRO A 200 8.24 -14.26 -13.16
CA PRO A 200 7.61 -14.17 -11.86
C PRO A 200 7.99 -15.36 -10.97
N VAL A 201 8.01 -15.15 -9.65
CA VAL A 201 8.31 -16.22 -8.69
C VAL A 201 7.25 -17.33 -8.80
N PRO A 202 7.63 -18.60 -9.04
CA PRO A 202 6.67 -19.65 -9.38
C PRO A 202 5.87 -20.19 -8.20
N TRP A 203 6.32 -19.95 -6.96
CA TRP A 203 5.62 -20.34 -5.73
C TRP A 203 5.02 -21.76 -5.75
N ASP A 204 5.81 -22.77 -6.12
CA ASP A 204 5.33 -24.15 -6.30
C ASP A 204 4.57 -24.73 -5.09
N LYS A 205 4.97 -24.35 -3.88
CA LYS A 205 4.32 -24.78 -2.63
C LYS A 205 3.18 -23.87 -2.17
N LYS A 206 3.00 -22.70 -2.79
CA LYS A 206 1.99 -21.68 -2.43
C LYS A 206 1.41 -21.02 -3.69
N PRO A 207 0.68 -21.76 -4.56
CA PRO A 207 0.20 -21.23 -5.84
C PRO A 207 -0.67 -19.97 -5.72
N HIS A 208 -1.38 -19.79 -4.60
CA HIS A 208 -2.15 -18.57 -4.30
C HIS A 208 -1.31 -17.28 -4.28
N ARG A 209 0.04 -17.38 -4.18
CA ARG A 209 0.96 -16.23 -4.23
C ARG A 209 1.46 -15.90 -5.63
N ARG A 210 1.05 -16.67 -6.65
CA ARG A 210 1.39 -16.41 -8.05
C ARG A 210 0.74 -15.09 -8.47
N VAL A 211 1.45 -14.32 -9.30
CA VAL A 211 0.94 -13.08 -9.87
C VAL A 211 -0.20 -13.39 -10.83
N ILE A 212 0.07 -14.24 -11.82
CA ILE A 212 -0.98 -14.82 -12.66
C ILE A 212 -1.96 -15.58 -11.75
N SER A 213 -3.20 -15.15 -11.78
CA SER A 213 -4.36 -15.70 -11.09
C SER A 213 -5.60 -15.24 -11.86
N LYS A 214 -6.77 -15.80 -11.54
CA LYS A 214 -8.01 -15.38 -12.20
C LYS A 214 -8.26 -13.87 -12.04
N GLY A 215 -8.17 -13.34 -10.81
CA GLY A 215 -8.40 -11.91 -10.55
C GLY A 215 -7.40 -11.01 -11.28
N PHE A 216 -6.11 -11.38 -11.33
CA PHE A 216 -5.12 -10.64 -12.08
C PHE A 216 -5.39 -10.67 -13.60
N LEU A 217 -5.83 -11.81 -14.13
CA LEU A 217 -6.19 -11.95 -15.54
C LEU A 217 -7.43 -11.12 -15.89
N ASP A 218 -8.47 -11.17 -15.06
CA ASP A 218 -9.70 -10.40 -15.26
C ASP A 218 -9.37 -8.89 -15.30
N GLU A 219 -8.59 -8.39 -14.35
CA GLU A 219 -8.15 -6.98 -14.34
C GLU A 219 -7.20 -6.66 -15.51
N SER A 220 -6.32 -7.58 -15.90
CA SER A 220 -5.47 -7.42 -17.08
C SER A 220 -6.30 -7.26 -18.37
N MET A 221 -7.30 -8.12 -18.56
CA MET A 221 -8.16 -8.07 -19.75
C MET A 221 -9.02 -6.80 -19.78
N ARG A 222 -9.47 -6.32 -18.62
CA ARG A 222 -10.22 -5.05 -18.51
C ARG A 222 -9.37 -3.83 -18.89
N VAL A 223 -8.14 -3.74 -18.36
CA VAL A 223 -7.29 -2.56 -18.60
C VAL A 223 -6.65 -2.58 -19.98
N LEU A 224 -6.46 -3.75 -20.59
CA LEU A 224 -5.95 -3.86 -21.95
C LEU A 224 -7.00 -3.38 -22.95
N ARG A 225 -6.59 -2.51 -23.87
CA ARG A 225 -7.42 -2.19 -25.04
C ARG A 225 -7.58 -3.41 -25.94
N LYS A 226 -8.56 -3.38 -26.84
CA LYS A 226 -8.68 -4.36 -27.92
C LYS A 226 -7.38 -4.43 -28.74
N GLY A 227 -6.84 -5.63 -28.89
CA GLY A 227 -5.57 -5.92 -29.53
C GLY A 227 -4.33 -5.73 -28.65
N GLY A 228 -4.49 -5.18 -27.44
CA GLY A 228 -3.44 -5.16 -26.42
C GLY A 228 -3.14 -6.55 -25.88
N ARG A 229 -1.97 -6.72 -25.24
CA ARG A 229 -1.50 -8.05 -24.81
C ARG A 229 -0.94 -8.10 -23.40
N LEU A 230 -1.23 -9.20 -22.71
CA LEU A 230 -0.51 -9.67 -21.52
C LEU A 230 0.57 -10.65 -21.97
N GLU A 231 1.82 -10.40 -21.58
CA GLU A 231 2.99 -11.19 -21.90
C GLU A 231 3.54 -11.84 -20.63
N LEU A 232 3.49 -13.17 -20.58
CA LEU A 232 4.15 -13.96 -19.54
C LEU A 232 5.42 -14.59 -20.12
N ARG A 233 6.55 -14.37 -19.45
CA ARG A 233 7.82 -15.05 -19.75
C ARG A 233 8.27 -15.83 -18.52
N THR A 234 8.53 -17.13 -18.62
CA THR A 234 8.85 -17.99 -17.46
C THR A 234 9.81 -19.12 -17.79
N ASP A 235 10.70 -19.46 -16.85
CA ASP A 235 11.59 -20.64 -16.91
C ASP A 235 11.04 -21.85 -16.13
N SER A 236 9.79 -21.77 -15.65
CA SER A 236 9.15 -22.80 -14.83
C SER A 236 8.02 -23.49 -15.59
N ASP A 237 8.20 -24.77 -15.90
CA ASP A 237 7.18 -25.61 -16.54
C ASP A 237 5.87 -25.62 -15.75
N LYS A 238 5.96 -25.78 -14.42
CA LYS A 238 4.78 -25.81 -13.53
C LYS A 238 4.03 -24.49 -13.55
N TYR A 239 4.74 -23.37 -13.61
CA TYR A 239 4.09 -22.08 -13.68
C TYR A 239 3.52 -21.82 -15.08
N PHE A 240 4.23 -22.22 -16.13
CA PHE A 240 3.75 -22.15 -17.51
C PHE A 240 2.40 -22.88 -17.67
N TRP A 241 2.30 -24.14 -17.25
CA TRP A 241 1.05 -24.91 -17.36
C TRP A 241 -0.08 -24.30 -16.54
N TYR A 242 0.19 -23.90 -15.31
CA TYR A 242 -0.79 -23.22 -14.46
C TYR A 242 -1.29 -21.90 -15.07
N ALA A 243 -0.38 -21.12 -15.67
CA ALA A 243 -0.74 -19.87 -16.31
C ALA A 243 -1.61 -20.12 -17.55
N LEU A 244 -1.28 -21.13 -18.37
CA LEU A 244 -2.12 -21.52 -19.50
C LEU A 244 -3.53 -21.93 -19.06
N GLU A 245 -3.65 -22.80 -18.05
CA GLU A 245 -4.95 -23.17 -17.48
C GLU A 245 -5.75 -21.94 -17.05
N THR A 246 -5.09 -20.99 -16.39
CA THR A 246 -5.71 -19.72 -15.97
C THR A 246 -6.14 -18.89 -17.18
N PHE A 247 -5.28 -18.74 -18.20
CA PHE A 247 -5.57 -17.94 -19.39
C PHE A 247 -6.76 -18.48 -20.17
N PHE A 248 -6.89 -19.79 -20.30
CA PHE A 248 -8.03 -20.42 -20.98
C PHE A 248 -9.37 -20.28 -20.24
N THR A 249 -9.39 -19.72 -19.01
CA THR A 249 -10.65 -19.33 -18.35
C THR A 249 -11.23 -18.01 -18.86
N ALA A 250 -10.40 -17.16 -19.49
CA ALA A 250 -10.87 -15.91 -20.09
C ALA A 250 -11.53 -16.16 -21.45
N SER A 251 -12.56 -15.37 -21.75
CA SER A 251 -13.23 -15.37 -23.04
C SER A 251 -12.67 -14.28 -23.96
N LYS A 252 -12.81 -14.45 -25.28
CA LYS A 252 -12.42 -13.45 -26.29
C LYS A 252 -10.94 -13.04 -26.17
N ILE A 253 -10.08 -14.04 -26.11
CA ILE A 253 -8.63 -13.89 -26.15
C ILE A 253 -8.03 -14.67 -27.32
N GLU A 254 -6.87 -14.24 -27.81
CA GLU A 254 -5.97 -15.05 -28.64
C GLU A 254 -4.73 -15.39 -27.82
N VAL A 255 -4.33 -16.66 -27.79
CA VAL A 255 -3.13 -17.12 -27.07
C VAL A 255 -2.09 -17.60 -28.07
N GLU A 256 -0.91 -17.00 -28.03
CA GLU A 256 0.26 -17.43 -28.79
C GLU A 256 1.35 -17.88 -27.81
N ILE A 257 1.97 -19.02 -28.10
CA ILE A 257 3.04 -19.60 -27.28
C ILE A 257 4.31 -19.69 -28.12
N ARG A 258 5.42 -19.18 -27.58
CA ARG A 258 6.75 -19.35 -28.15
C ARG A 258 7.67 -19.97 -27.11
N LYS A 259 8.72 -20.62 -27.59
CA LYS A 259 9.72 -21.28 -26.76
C LYS A 259 11.11 -20.79 -27.15
N ASN A 260 11.88 -20.36 -26.16
CA ASN A 260 13.25 -19.87 -26.31
C ASN A 260 13.36 -18.69 -27.30
N GLU A 261 12.33 -17.84 -27.34
CA GLU A 261 12.34 -16.65 -28.18
C GLU A 261 13.47 -15.69 -27.76
N ARG A 262 14.09 -15.02 -28.72
CA ARG A 262 15.13 -14.03 -28.46
C ARG A 262 14.54 -12.63 -28.55
N LEU A 263 14.38 -11.98 -27.39
CA LEU A 263 14.04 -10.57 -27.31
C LEU A 263 15.28 -9.69 -27.51
N GLU A 264 15.06 -8.45 -27.96
CA GLU A 264 16.12 -7.45 -28.19
C GLU A 264 16.87 -7.08 -26.90
N VAL A 265 16.15 -7.07 -25.78
CA VAL A 265 16.72 -6.86 -24.45
C VAL A 265 16.68 -8.15 -23.64
N THR A 266 17.84 -8.54 -23.11
CA THR A 266 17.96 -9.71 -22.23
C THR A 266 17.93 -9.29 -20.76
N SER A 267 17.01 -9.87 -19.99
CA SER A 267 16.95 -9.65 -18.55
C SER A 267 18.08 -10.38 -17.79
N LYS A 268 18.34 -10.00 -16.53
CA LYS A 268 19.31 -10.72 -15.68
C LYS A 268 18.91 -12.19 -15.49
N TYR A 269 17.61 -12.48 -15.38
CA TYR A 269 17.08 -13.83 -15.21
C TYR A 269 17.24 -14.64 -16.48
N GLU A 270 16.88 -14.08 -17.63
CA GLU A 270 17.03 -14.74 -18.92
C GLU A 270 18.49 -15.14 -19.19
N ALA A 271 19.44 -14.23 -18.98
CA ALA A 271 20.86 -14.53 -19.15
C ALA A 271 21.31 -15.69 -18.23
N ARG A 272 20.81 -15.74 -16.99
CA ARG A 272 21.09 -16.81 -16.04
C ARG A 272 20.51 -18.15 -16.51
N TRP A 273 19.25 -18.17 -16.93
CA TRP A 273 18.54 -19.41 -17.30
C TRP A 273 19.04 -19.99 -18.62
N ARG A 274 19.39 -19.14 -19.58
CA ARG A 274 20.09 -19.57 -20.81
C ARG A 274 21.42 -20.25 -20.49
N LYS A 275 22.21 -19.71 -19.55
CA LYS A 275 23.47 -20.34 -19.11
C LYS A 275 23.25 -21.71 -18.45
N GLN A 276 22.07 -21.93 -17.87
CA GLN A 276 21.67 -23.21 -17.28
C GLN A 276 20.93 -24.11 -18.27
N GLU A 277 20.86 -23.73 -19.55
CA GLU A 277 20.18 -24.49 -20.61
C GLU A 277 18.72 -24.81 -20.28
N LYS A 278 18.08 -23.95 -19.47
CA LYS A 278 16.67 -24.05 -19.19
C LYS A 278 15.85 -23.55 -20.37
N ASP A 279 14.73 -24.21 -20.60
CA ASP A 279 13.70 -23.70 -21.48
C ASP A 279 13.03 -22.45 -20.90
N ILE A 280 12.76 -21.49 -21.77
CA ILE A 280 12.00 -20.28 -21.47
C ILE A 280 10.75 -20.29 -22.33
N TYR A 281 9.61 -20.16 -21.69
CA TYR A 281 8.30 -20.12 -22.33
C TYR A 281 7.78 -18.70 -22.34
N ASP A 282 7.27 -18.30 -23.50
CA ASP A 282 6.63 -17.02 -23.75
C ASP A 282 5.18 -17.27 -24.09
N VAL A 283 4.28 -16.66 -23.33
CA VAL A 283 2.84 -16.73 -23.56
C VAL A 283 2.31 -15.34 -23.76
N TYR A 284 1.78 -15.09 -24.95
CA TYR A 284 1.15 -13.84 -25.33
C TYR A 284 -0.37 -14.04 -25.32
N VAL A 285 -1.05 -13.33 -24.43
CA VAL A 285 -2.51 -13.35 -24.32
C VAL A 285 -3.04 -12.01 -24.81
N LYS A 286 -3.63 -12.01 -26.00
CA LYS A 286 -4.15 -10.80 -26.64
C LYS A 286 -5.63 -10.63 -26.34
N CYS A 287 -6.01 -9.44 -25.88
CA CYS A 287 -7.41 -9.07 -25.63
C CYS A 287 -8.12 -8.81 -26.97
N MET A 288 -9.27 -9.45 -27.22
CA MET A 288 -10.02 -9.29 -28.48
C MET A 288 -11.29 -8.46 -28.34
N GLN A 289 -11.52 -7.88 -27.16
CA GLN A 289 -12.67 -7.03 -26.86
C GLN A 289 -12.26 -5.71 -26.24
N GLU A 290 -13.20 -4.79 -26.21
CA GLU A 290 -13.16 -3.63 -25.32
C GLU A 290 -14.02 -3.94 -24.10
N ASP A 291 -13.63 -3.41 -22.95
CA ASP A 291 -14.41 -3.46 -21.72
C ASP A 291 -15.19 -2.16 -21.52
N GLU A 292 -16.24 -2.17 -20.70
CA GLU A 292 -16.96 -0.94 -20.39
C GLU A 292 -16.08 -0.02 -19.52
N PRO A 293 -16.17 1.31 -19.67
CA PRO A 293 -15.46 2.23 -18.79
C PRO A 293 -15.84 1.96 -17.32
N ARG A 294 -14.85 1.60 -16.50
CA ARG A 294 -15.06 1.45 -15.06
C ARG A 294 -15.11 2.82 -14.40
N VAL A 295 -16.26 3.18 -13.84
CA VAL A 295 -16.40 4.35 -12.96
C VAL A 295 -15.90 3.96 -11.56
N HIS A 296 -14.73 4.45 -11.18
CA HIS A 296 -14.11 4.14 -9.90
C HIS A 296 -14.63 5.03 -8.77
N GLN A 297 -15.92 4.90 -8.45
CA GLN A 297 -16.56 5.68 -7.38
C GLN A 297 -16.60 4.87 -6.08
N ILE A 298 -15.48 4.88 -5.37
CA ILE A 298 -15.35 4.28 -4.04
C ILE A 298 -15.39 5.39 -3.01
N ASP A 299 -16.34 5.29 -2.08
CA ASP A 299 -16.47 6.15 -0.92
C ASP A 299 -16.37 5.32 0.36
N PHE A 300 -15.66 5.87 1.34
CA PHE A 300 -15.39 5.26 2.63
C PHE A 300 -16.15 5.98 3.74
N ASP A 301 -17.43 6.25 3.47
CA ASP A 301 -18.33 6.96 4.36
C ASP A 301 -18.85 6.05 5.48
N PHE A 302 -18.63 6.46 6.73
CA PHE A 302 -19.21 5.81 7.89
C PHE A 302 -20.69 6.17 8.11
N HIS A 303 -21.29 6.99 7.24
CA HIS A 303 -22.68 7.43 7.32
C HIS A 303 -22.97 8.09 8.69
N LYS A 304 -24.01 7.63 9.40
CA LYS A 304 -24.39 8.13 10.73
C LYS A 304 -23.79 7.30 11.88
N THR A 305 -22.74 6.53 11.60
CA THR A 305 -22.08 5.72 12.64
C THR A 305 -21.44 6.65 13.68
N VAL A 306 -21.74 6.39 14.94
CA VAL A 306 -21.21 7.12 16.11
C VAL A 306 -20.77 6.14 17.17
N TYR A 307 -19.98 6.59 18.14
CA TYR A 307 -19.69 5.80 19.33
C TYR A 307 -20.96 5.49 20.13
N THR A 308 -21.12 4.22 20.52
CA THR A 308 -22.16 3.75 21.44
C THR A 308 -21.52 3.07 22.65
N HIS A 309 -22.11 3.27 23.83
CA HIS A 309 -21.54 2.75 25.07
C HIS A 309 -21.41 1.21 25.02
N GLY A 310 -20.22 0.69 25.31
CA GLY A 310 -19.94 -0.73 25.30
C GLY A 310 -19.56 -1.30 23.92
N LEU A 311 -19.51 -0.47 22.86
CA LEU A 311 -19.03 -0.85 21.53
C LEU A 311 -17.68 -1.58 21.60
N GLU A 312 -16.79 -1.11 22.48
CA GLU A 312 -15.46 -1.67 22.64
C GLU A 312 -15.43 -3.16 23.02
N ARG A 313 -16.45 -3.66 23.72
CA ARG A 313 -16.49 -5.07 24.18
C ARG A 313 -16.73 -6.05 23.03
N ARG A 314 -17.30 -5.57 21.93
CA ARG A 314 -17.70 -6.39 20.78
C ARG A 314 -16.64 -6.48 19.70
N LEU A 315 -15.74 -5.50 19.68
CA LEU A 315 -14.71 -5.37 18.65
C LEU A 315 -13.42 -6.10 19.03
N ILE A 316 -13.27 -6.56 20.28
CA ILE A 316 -12.13 -7.35 20.71
C ILE A 316 -12.33 -8.81 20.28
N GLY A 317 -11.38 -9.34 19.51
CA GLY A 317 -11.41 -10.75 19.10
C GLY A 317 -10.41 -11.07 18.00
N ASP A 318 -10.50 -12.31 17.52
CA ASP A 318 -9.70 -12.79 16.39
C ASP A 318 -10.09 -12.10 15.07
N ALA A 319 -9.22 -12.22 14.07
CA ALA A 319 -9.50 -11.74 12.73
C ALA A 319 -10.74 -12.43 12.13
N ILE A 320 -11.63 -11.63 11.54
CA ILE A 320 -12.79 -12.08 10.80
C ILE A 320 -12.38 -12.26 9.34
N VAL A 321 -12.43 -13.50 8.85
CA VAL A 321 -11.89 -13.91 7.54
C VAL A 321 -13.04 -14.15 6.56
N PHE A 322 -12.96 -13.51 5.40
CA PHE A 322 -13.86 -13.71 4.25
C PHE A 322 -13.09 -14.39 3.11
N GLU A 323 -13.74 -14.55 1.95
CA GLU A 323 -13.16 -15.26 0.80
C GLU A 323 -11.88 -14.56 0.27
N ASP A 324 -11.95 -13.25 0.01
CA ASP A 324 -10.87 -12.46 -0.61
C ASP A 324 -10.25 -11.39 0.30
N TYR A 325 -10.76 -11.23 1.53
CA TYR A 325 -10.31 -10.22 2.48
C TYR A 325 -10.55 -10.61 3.94
N PHE A 326 -10.05 -9.80 4.86
CA PHE A 326 -10.31 -9.95 6.29
C PHE A 326 -10.48 -8.59 6.97
N ILE A 327 -10.93 -8.62 8.21
CA ILE A 327 -11.01 -7.48 9.14
C ILE A 327 -10.53 -7.93 10.50
N HIS A 328 -9.70 -7.13 11.15
CA HIS A 328 -9.19 -7.41 12.48
C HIS A 328 -8.97 -6.11 13.24
N PHE A 329 -9.74 -5.91 14.32
CA PHE A 329 -9.55 -4.79 15.24
C PHE A 329 -8.40 -5.10 16.20
N GLU A 330 -7.16 -4.88 15.72
CA GLU A 330 -5.93 -5.25 16.40
C GLU A 330 -5.80 -4.63 17.80
N ARG A 331 -6.20 -3.37 17.95
CA ARG A 331 -6.14 -2.63 19.22
C ARG A 331 -7.26 -1.61 19.33
N ILE A 332 -7.73 -1.40 20.54
CA ILE A 332 -8.77 -0.41 20.86
C ILE A 332 -8.28 0.44 22.02
N TYR A 333 -8.41 1.75 21.86
CA TYR A 333 -8.06 2.75 22.85
C TYR A 333 -9.29 3.57 23.21
N LYS A 334 -9.53 3.80 24.49
CA LYS A 334 -10.56 4.71 24.98
C LYS A 334 -10.08 6.15 24.97
N ILE A 335 -10.90 7.05 24.48
CA ILE A 335 -10.70 8.50 24.55
C ILE A 335 -11.79 9.05 25.49
N GLY A 336 -11.41 9.34 26.73
CA GLY A 336 -12.37 9.68 27.78
C GLY A 336 -13.50 8.65 27.91
N GLU A 337 -14.72 9.12 28.22
CA GLU A 337 -15.90 8.26 28.37
C GLU A 337 -16.69 8.02 27.07
N GLU A 338 -16.44 8.81 26.03
CA GLU A 338 -17.35 8.96 24.88
C GLU A 338 -16.67 8.80 23.51
N GLY A 339 -15.45 8.28 23.48
CA GLY A 339 -14.70 8.08 22.24
C GLY A 339 -13.86 6.82 22.23
N LEU A 340 -13.63 6.31 21.02
CA LEU A 340 -12.72 5.21 20.74
C LEU A 340 -11.79 5.56 19.59
N LEU A 341 -10.54 5.13 19.72
CA LEU A 341 -9.61 5.01 18.63
C LEU A 341 -9.34 3.52 18.40
N MET A 342 -9.59 3.04 17.20
CA MET A 342 -9.50 1.61 16.86
C MET A 342 -8.46 1.42 15.78
N ARG A 343 -7.43 0.62 16.06
CA ARG A 343 -6.47 0.16 15.06
C ARG A 343 -7.05 -1.06 14.37
N CYS A 344 -7.29 -0.96 13.07
CA CYS A 344 -7.86 -2.03 12.27
C CYS A 344 -6.88 -2.46 11.16
N ALA A 345 -6.61 -3.76 11.07
CA ALA A 345 -6.02 -4.39 9.90
C ALA A 345 -7.14 -4.97 9.03
N PHE A 346 -7.15 -4.68 7.73
CA PHE A 346 -8.20 -5.18 6.85
C PHE A 346 -7.78 -5.17 5.38
N GLY A 347 -8.66 -5.67 4.52
CA GLY A 347 -8.47 -5.69 3.07
C GLY A 347 -7.83 -7.00 2.60
N SER A 348 -7.14 -6.95 1.45
CA SER A 348 -6.60 -8.14 0.80
C SER A 348 -5.54 -8.83 1.66
N PHE A 349 -5.53 -10.17 1.67
CA PHE A 349 -4.47 -10.96 2.32
C PHE A 349 -3.07 -10.71 1.75
N ASP A 350 -3.01 -10.27 0.50
CA ASP A 350 -1.76 -10.02 -0.22
C ASP A 350 -1.11 -8.71 0.18
N ARG A 351 -1.95 -7.70 0.45
CA ARG A 351 -1.51 -6.38 0.90
C ARG A 351 -2.53 -5.83 1.91
N PRO A 352 -2.48 -6.31 3.17
CA PRO A 352 -3.37 -5.78 4.19
C PRO A 352 -3.07 -4.30 4.45
N GLU A 353 -4.13 -3.53 4.66
CA GLU A 353 -4.02 -2.18 5.16
C GLU A 353 -4.16 -2.15 6.67
N HIS A 354 -3.39 -1.27 7.31
CA HIS A 354 -3.58 -0.94 8.71
C HIS A 354 -4.00 0.53 8.76
N LYS A 355 -5.15 0.81 9.37
CA LYS A 355 -5.65 2.18 9.58
C LYS A 355 -6.17 2.33 11.00
N TYR A 356 -6.25 3.58 11.43
CA TYR A 356 -6.97 3.93 12.64
C TYR A 356 -8.34 4.47 12.27
N ILE A 357 -9.35 4.11 13.05
CA ILE A 357 -10.71 4.63 12.96
C ILE A 357 -10.98 5.36 14.26
N LEU A 358 -11.30 6.65 14.16
CA LEU A 358 -11.73 7.47 15.28
C LEU A 358 -13.25 7.49 15.30
N ALA A 359 -13.84 7.14 16.43
CA ALA A 359 -15.28 7.13 16.67
C ALA A 359 -15.59 7.93 17.94
N ASP A 360 -16.48 8.92 17.85
CA ASP A 360 -17.00 9.69 18.98
C ASP A 360 -18.50 9.96 18.80
N ARG A 361 -19.10 10.82 19.63
CA ARG A 361 -20.51 11.21 19.51
C ARG A 361 -20.84 12.02 18.25
N LYS A 362 -19.84 12.61 17.59
CA LYS A 362 -20.02 13.43 16.38
C LYS A 362 -19.97 12.56 15.12
N GLY A 363 -19.24 11.46 15.14
CA GLY A 363 -19.18 10.53 14.02
C GLY A 363 -18.00 9.56 14.07
N CYS A 364 -17.86 8.82 12.97
CA CYS A 364 -16.73 7.94 12.71
C CYS A 364 -15.97 8.40 11.47
N ARG A 365 -14.64 8.31 11.51
CA ARG A 365 -13.78 8.53 10.34
C ARG A 365 -12.50 7.71 10.40
N TYR A 366 -11.90 7.46 9.24
CA TYR A 366 -10.50 7.07 9.21
C TYR A 366 -9.61 8.23 9.69
N PHE A 367 -8.69 7.94 10.61
CA PHE A 367 -7.75 8.91 11.15
C PHE A 367 -6.52 9.02 10.23
N VAL A 368 -6.09 10.26 9.94
CA VAL A 368 -5.03 10.64 8.97
C VAL A 368 -5.37 10.41 7.50
N SER A 369 -5.77 9.21 7.10
CA SER A 369 -5.99 8.90 5.67
C SER A 369 -7.01 7.79 5.47
N CYS A 370 -7.81 7.91 4.41
CA CYS A 370 -8.67 6.83 3.95
C CYS A 370 -7.86 5.62 3.46
N PRO A 371 -8.48 4.43 3.39
CA PRO A 371 -7.90 3.28 2.70
C PRO A 371 -7.68 3.59 1.22
N VAL A 372 -6.82 2.81 0.56
CA VAL A 372 -6.71 2.87 -0.90
C VAL A 372 -8.05 2.47 -1.50
N LYS A 373 -8.54 3.24 -2.48
CA LYS A 373 -9.79 2.95 -3.17
C LYS A 373 -9.67 1.67 -4.01
N THR A 374 -9.87 0.52 -3.38
CA THR A 374 -10.01 -0.79 -4.04
C THR A 374 -11.34 -1.40 -3.64
N THR A 375 -11.89 -2.24 -4.50
CA THR A 375 -13.15 -2.95 -4.28
C THR A 375 -13.04 -3.82 -3.03
N VAL A 376 -11.88 -4.44 -2.82
CA VAL A 376 -11.59 -5.25 -1.63
C VAL A 376 -11.63 -4.39 -0.35
N ASN A 377 -11.02 -3.21 -0.37
CA ASN A 377 -11.08 -2.31 0.78
C ASN A 377 -12.48 -1.75 1.01
N LEU A 378 -13.26 -1.53 -0.05
CA LEU A 378 -14.66 -1.11 0.08
C LEU A 378 -15.50 -2.19 0.76
N LYS A 379 -15.38 -3.46 0.35
CA LYS A 379 -16.06 -4.58 1.02
C LYS A 379 -15.68 -4.65 2.50
N ALA A 380 -14.39 -4.52 2.80
CA ALA A 380 -13.90 -4.51 4.18
C ALA A 380 -14.46 -3.33 4.98
N HIS A 381 -14.48 -2.13 4.40
CA HIS A 381 -15.06 -0.94 5.02
C HIS A 381 -16.56 -1.12 5.32
N GLN A 382 -17.35 -1.60 4.37
CA GLN A 382 -18.78 -1.85 4.55
C GLN A 382 -19.03 -2.80 5.72
N LYS A 383 -18.25 -3.87 5.82
CA LYS A 383 -18.31 -4.79 6.96
C LYS A 383 -17.87 -4.14 8.26
N ILE A 384 -16.80 -3.33 8.28
CA ILE A 384 -16.43 -2.54 9.46
C ILE A 384 -17.62 -1.68 9.91
N VAL A 385 -18.28 -0.96 9.01
CA VAL A 385 -19.46 -0.14 9.31
C VAL A 385 -20.61 -0.98 9.88
N GLU A 386 -20.86 -2.18 9.35
CA GLU A 386 -21.84 -3.11 9.94
C GLU A 386 -21.48 -3.44 11.39
N TYR A 387 -20.23 -3.84 11.68
CA TYR A 387 -19.79 -4.18 13.04
C TYR A 387 -19.85 -3.00 14.01
N LEU A 388 -19.62 -1.78 13.53
CA LEU A 388 -19.75 -0.58 14.36
C LEU A 388 -21.21 -0.22 14.68
N ASN A 389 -22.15 -0.56 13.79
CA ASN A 389 -23.57 -0.25 13.94
C ASN A 389 -24.43 -1.37 14.52
N TYR A 390 -23.90 -2.59 14.68
CA TYR A 390 -24.63 -3.66 15.35
C TYR A 390 -25.04 -3.18 16.75
N VAL A 391 -26.35 -3.10 17.01
CA VAL A 391 -26.91 -2.68 18.32
C VAL A 391 -26.99 -3.88 19.23
#